data_AF-A0A653IAM1-F1
#
_entry.id   AF-A0A653IAM1-F1
#
_cell.length_a   1.000
_cell.length_b   1.000
_cell.length_c   1.000
_cell.angle_alpha   90.00
_cell.angle_beta   90.00
_cell.angle_gamma   90.00
#
_symmetry.space_group_name_H-M   'P 1'
#
loop_
_entity.id
_entity.type
_entity.pdbx_description
1 polymer ?
#
loop_
_entity_poly.entity_id
_entity_poly.type
_entity_poly.pdbx_seq_one_letter_code
_entity_poly.pdbx_strand_id
1 'polypeptide(L)'
;MQEMILLQQKVDETIRALGGYFRPLSGLARLIEEVGEVGEALEKEDTTLLCAELVDVLMISTCLSNQYVTDLASEHQQLKTEQDEADASFYRLVHEAGQVARVMNGYEGDKPPKKTDATLTVGTSLARLQRELFRFARPLGLDLLKEIDRTNEKNLVRDSKRFALTRDPITEATIDHYRSATGSEERLWGAPLYEAERSLEENIQQALPSLRRFLRCARNEGIEAFVLEAPIERSDQLVAVKEQAEEIGRIIKEQTPLSFKEAPYRIDVYASQLGPVSPFHSEDEHRMFLLLYIDA
;
A
#
# COMPACT_ATOMS: atom_id res chain seq x y z
N MET A 1 19.42 0.94 -7.36
CA MET A 1 18.80 1.19 -6.01
C MET A 1 18.03 2.51 -5.89
N GLN A 2 18.69 3.68 -6.00
CA GLN A 2 18.03 4.99 -5.93
C GLN A 2 16.90 5.14 -6.96
N GLU A 3 17.06 4.57 -8.14
CA GLU A 3 16.07 4.61 -9.21
C GLU A 3 14.77 3.87 -8.85
N MET A 4 14.83 2.81 -8.03
CA MET A 4 13.63 2.12 -7.55
C MET A 4 12.83 2.96 -6.55
N ILE A 5 13.53 3.70 -5.68
CA ILE A 5 12.88 4.66 -4.76
C ILE A 5 12.18 5.75 -5.58
N LEU A 6 12.88 6.30 -6.57
CA LEU A 6 12.33 7.33 -7.45
C LEU A 6 11.14 6.81 -8.28
N LEU A 7 11.21 5.56 -8.75
CA LEU A 7 10.10 4.88 -9.42
C LEU A 7 8.85 4.87 -8.54
N GLN A 8 8.97 4.37 -7.30
CA GLN A 8 7.84 4.29 -6.37
C GLN A 8 7.24 5.68 -6.10
N GLN A 9 8.08 6.70 -5.91
CA GLN A 9 7.66 8.10 -5.68
C GLN A 9 6.89 8.67 -6.88
N LYS A 10 7.45 8.57 -8.08
CA LYS A 10 6.82 9.08 -9.31
C LYS A 10 5.47 8.42 -9.60
N VAL A 11 5.38 7.10 -9.36
CA VAL A 11 4.14 6.34 -9.52
C VAL A 11 3.11 6.80 -8.48
N ASP A 12 3.48 6.96 -7.21
CA ASP A 12 2.58 7.46 -6.17
C ASP A 12 2.04 8.86 -6.49
N GLU A 13 2.91 9.79 -6.89
CA GLU A 13 2.51 11.15 -7.31
C GLU A 13 1.50 11.12 -8.47
N THR A 14 1.77 10.28 -9.48
CA THR A 14 0.91 10.12 -10.65
C THR A 14 -0.46 9.58 -10.27
N ILE A 15 -0.50 8.53 -9.44
CA ILE A 15 -1.75 7.89 -9.03
C ILE A 15 -2.58 8.80 -8.12
N ARG A 16 -1.95 9.55 -7.20
CA ARG A 16 -2.65 10.57 -6.41
C ARG A 16 -3.29 11.63 -7.28
N ALA A 17 -2.59 12.10 -8.32
CA ALA A 17 -3.15 13.07 -9.26
C ALA A 17 -4.32 12.51 -10.10
N LEU A 18 -4.37 11.19 -10.33
CA LEU A 18 -5.44 10.51 -11.07
C LEU A 18 -6.68 10.19 -10.23
N GLY A 19 -6.63 10.35 -8.90
CA GLY A 19 -7.76 10.05 -8.00
C GLY A 19 -7.57 8.84 -7.09
N GLY A 20 -6.35 8.34 -6.96
CA GLY A 20 -5.99 7.30 -5.99
C GLY A 20 -5.82 5.91 -6.59
N TYR A 21 -5.40 4.97 -5.73
CA TYR A 21 -5.06 3.61 -6.13
C TYR A 21 -6.31 2.77 -6.44
N PHE A 22 -6.18 1.82 -7.37
CA PHE A 22 -7.20 0.79 -7.56
C PHE A 22 -7.46 0.01 -6.27
N ARG A 23 -8.66 -0.54 -6.12
CA ARG A 23 -8.88 -1.58 -5.11
C ARG A 23 -7.92 -2.74 -5.38
N PRO A 24 -7.29 -3.36 -4.36
CA PRO A 24 -6.21 -4.31 -4.60
C PRO A 24 -6.56 -5.46 -5.55
N LEU A 25 -7.74 -6.09 -5.42
CA LEU A 25 -8.16 -7.16 -6.35
C LEU A 25 -8.43 -6.66 -7.78
N SER A 26 -8.84 -5.40 -7.95
CA SER A 26 -8.93 -4.77 -9.28
C SER A 26 -7.53 -4.50 -9.85
N GLY A 27 -6.59 -4.08 -9.00
CA GLY A 27 -5.18 -3.93 -9.39
C GLY A 27 -4.54 -5.27 -9.77
N LEU A 28 -4.89 -6.36 -9.07
CA LEU A 28 -4.47 -7.71 -9.44
C LEU A 28 -5.06 -8.15 -10.79
N ALA A 29 -6.35 -7.92 -11.01
CA ALA A 29 -6.96 -8.22 -12.31
C ALA A 29 -6.26 -7.45 -13.44
N ARG A 30 -5.91 -6.19 -13.19
CA ARG A 30 -5.14 -5.37 -14.12
C ARG A 30 -3.74 -5.92 -14.36
N LEU A 31 -3.00 -6.29 -13.33
CA LEU A 31 -1.69 -6.95 -13.48
C LEU A 31 -1.76 -8.19 -14.38
N ILE A 32 -2.80 -9.02 -14.21
CA ILE A 32 -2.99 -10.22 -15.02
C ILE A 32 -3.37 -9.88 -16.48
N GLU A 33 -4.16 -8.82 -16.69
CA GLU A 33 -4.45 -8.26 -18.02
C GLU A 33 -3.15 -7.84 -18.72
N GLU A 34 -2.34 -6.97 -18.12
CA GLU A 34 -1.09 -6.48 -18.73
C GLU A 34 -0.09 -7.63 -19.00
N VAL A 35 0.00 -8.63 -18.10
CA VAL A 35 0.83 -9.83 -18.34
C VAL A 35 0.30 -10.66 -19.52
N GLY A 36 -1.01 -10.70 -19.72
CA GLY A 36 -1.64 -11.33 -20.88
C GLY A 36 -1.26 -10.61 -22.18
N GLU A 37 -1.27 -9.28 -22.18
CA GLU A 37 -0.90 -8.45 -23.33
C GLU A 37 0.59 -8.59 -23.69
N VAL A 38 1.49 -8.77 -22.71
CA VAL A 38 2.89 -9.19 -22.96
C VAL A 38 2.94 -10.53 -23.72
N GLY A 39 2.10 -11.49 -23.34
CA GLY A 39 2.01 -12.79 -24.03
C GLY A 39 1.53 -12.66 -25.48
N GLU A 40 0.51 -11.83 -25.71
CA GLU A 40 -0.02 -11.54 -27.04
C GLU A 40 1.03 -10.84 -27.93
N ALA A 41 1.80 -9.90 -27.38
CA ALA A 41 2.88 -9.23 -28.10
C ALA A 41 3.98 -10.22 -28.54
N LEU A 42 4.34 -11.16 -27.67
CA LEU A 42 5.30 -12.22 -27.99
C LEU A 42 4.78 -13.15 -29.08
N GLU A 43 3.51 -13.55 -29.04
CA GLU A 43 2.89 -14.42 -30.06
C GLU A 43 2.87 -13.74 -31.44
N LYS A 44 2.61 -12.44 -31.47
CA LYS A 44 2.56 -11.64 -32.71
C LYS A 44 3.92 -11.18 -33.21
N GLU A 45 5.00 -11.44 -32.46
CA GLU A 45 6.34 -10.90 -32.70
C GLU A 45 6.34 -9.36 -32.79
N ASP A 46 5.42 -8.69 -32.10
CA ASP A 46 5.30 -7.23 -32.09
C ASP A 46 6.16 -6.63 -30.99
N THR A 47 7.37 -6.21 -31.37
CA THR A 47 8.33 -5.60 -30.44
C THR A 47 7.84 -4.26 -29.88
N THR A 48 7.05 -3.50 -30.64
CA THR A 48 6.56 -2.19 -30.19
C THR A 48 5.51 -2.37 -29.10
N LEU A 49 4.58 -3.30 -29.33
CA LEU A 49 3.59 -3.69 -28.33
C LEU A 49 4.29 -4.26 -27.10
N LEU A 50 5.24 -5.18 -27.27
CA LEU A 50 5.98 -5.78 -26.15
C LEU A 50 6.63 -4.72 -25.25
N CYS A 51 7.30 -3.72 -25.84
CA CYS A 51 7.90 -2.63 -25.06
C CYS A 51 6.85 -1.84 -24.26
N ALA A 52 5.68 -1.57 -24.84
CA ALA A 52 4.60 -0.86 -24.15
C ALA A 52 4.07 -1.69 -22.97
N GLU A 53 3.74 -2.96 -23.21
CA GLU A 53 3.14 -3.82 -22.18
C GLU A 53 4.10 -4.12 -21.02
N LEU A 54 5.42 -4.21 -21.27
CA LEU A 54 6.39 -4.33 -20.18
C LEU A 54 6.39 -3.10 -19.25
N VAL A 55 6.17 -1.90 -19.80
CA VAL A 55 6.07 -0.66 -19.00
C VAL A 55 4.76 -0.64 -18.22
N ASP A 56 3.65 -1.09 -18.82
CA ASP A 56 2.36 -1.15 -18.13
C ASP A 56 2.36 -2.18 -17.00
N VAL A 57 2.99 -3.36 -17.20
CA VAL A 57 3.23 -4.33 -16.12
C VAL A 57 4.12 -3.73 -15.01
N LEU A 58 5.16 -2.96 -15.35
CA LEU A 58 6.00 -2.27 -14.36
C LEU A 58 5.17 -1.24 -13.57
N MET A 59 4.31 -0.48 -14.23
CA MET A 59 3.44 0.52 -13.62
C MET A 59 2.49 -0.12 -12.61
N ILE A 60 1.69 -1.11 -13.04
CA ILE A 60 0.70 -1.74 -12.15
C ILE A 60 1.36 -2.52 -11.02
N SER A 61 2.50 -3.19 -11.26
CA SER A 61 3.25 -3.86 -10.19
C SER A 61 3.80 -2.88 -9.16
N THR A 62 4.31 -1.72 -9.59
CA THR A 62 4.75 -0.65 -8.68
C THR A 62 3.58 -0.09 -7.87
N CYS A 63 2.42 0.10 -8.50
CA CYS A 63 1.21 0.53 -7.79
C CYS A 63 0.84 -0.43 -6.66
N LEU A 64 0.80 -1.73 -6.95
CA LEU A 64 0.52 -2.75 -5.95
C LEU A 64 1.56 -2.77 -4.83
N SER A 65 2.85 -2.63 -5.13
CA SER A 65 3.91 -2.52 -4.11
C SER A 65 3.70 -1.33 -3.18
N ASN A 66 3.34 -0.16 -3.73
CA ASN A 66 3.08 1.03 -2.92
C ASN A 66 1.90 0.82 -1.97
N GLN A 67 0.82 0.18 -2.42
CA GLN A 67 -0.35 -0.09 -1.57
C GLN A 67 -0.04 -0.92 -0.32
N TYR A 68 0.99 -1.77 -0.38
CA TYR A 68 1.47 -2.54 0.78
C TYR A 68 2.73 -1.95 1.42
N VAL A 69 3.09 -0.71 1.08
CA VAL A 69 4.25 0.03 1.60
C VAL A 69 5.55 -0.77 1.49
N THR A 70 5.68 -1.54 0.41
CA THR A 70 6.89 -2.33 0.13
C THR A 70 8.06 -1.40 -0.16
N ASP A 71 9.24 -1.76 0.33
CA ASP A 71 10.51 -1.17 -0.11
C ASP A 71 11.08 -1.98 -1.27
N LEU A 72 10.67 -1.60 -2.50
CA LEU A 72 11.10 -2.30 -3.70
C LEU A 72 12.61 -2.22 -3.89
N ALA A 73 13.24 -1.14 -3.45
CA ALA A 73 14.68 -0.99 -3.54
C ALA A 73 15.35 -2.13 -2.76
N SER A 74 15.03 -2.29 -1.47
CA SER A 74 15.56 -3.38 -0.64
C SER A 74 15.27 -4.76 -1.23
N GLU A 75 14.05 -5.01 -1.72
CA GLU A 75 13.71 -6.28 -2.38
C GLU A 75 14.60 -6.55 -3.60
N HIS A 76 14.80 -5.55 -4.48
CA HIS A 76 15.65 -5.70 -5.65
C HIS A 76 17.13 -5.88 -5.30
N GLN A 77 17.60 -5.26 -4.21
CA GLN A 77 18.94 -5.47 -3.67
C GLN A 77 19.13 -6.91 -3.21
N GLN A 78 18.18 -7.43 -2.43
CA GLN A 78 18.21 -8.80 -1.93
C GLN A 78 18.17 -9.81 -3.08
N LEU A 79 17.38 -9.53 -4.11
CA LEU A 79 17.30 -10.34 -5.33
C LEU A 79 18.51 -10.20 -6.27
N LYS A 80 19.45 -9.29 -5.99
CA LYS A 80 20.63 -9.00 -6.82
C LYS A 80 20.26 -8.69 -8.27
N THR A 81 19.20 -7.89 -8.44
CA THR A 81 18.60 -7.61 -9.75
C THR A 81 19.58 -6.97 -10.72
N GLU A 82 20.46 -6.09 -10.23
CA GLU A 82 21.48 -5.44 -11.06
C GLU A 82 22.57 -6.41 -11.56
N GLN A 83 22.82 -7.52 -10.83
CA GLN A 83 23.80 -8.55 -11.22
C GLN A 83 23.16 -9.74 -11.93
N ASP A 84 21.86 -9.67 -12.20
CA ASP A 84 21.13 -10.76 -12.82
C ASP A 84 21.43 -10.80 -14.33
N GLU A 85 21.90 -11.94 -14.83
CA GLU A 85 22.27 -12.13 -16.25
C GLU A 85 21.38 -13.15 -16.96
N ALA A 86 20.35 -13.68 -16.28
CA ALA A 86 19.48 -14.68 -16.87
C ALA A 86 18.64 -14.09 -18.03
N ASP A 87 18.30 -14.95 -18.99
CA ASP A 87 17.41 -14.61 -20.09
C ASP A 87 15.99 -14.38 -19.58
N ALA A 88 15.16 -13.69 -20.37
CA ALA A 88 13.75 -13.54 -20.07
C ALA A 88 12.97 -14.86 -20.23
N SER A 89 11.86 -15.02 -19.50
CA SER A 89 10.93 -16.12 -19.74
C SER A 89 9.51 -15.70 -19.42
N PHE A 90 8.63 -15.83 -20.41
CA PHE A 90 7.20 -15.59 -20.22
C PHE A 90 6.60 -16.53 -19.16
N TYR A 91 7.05 -17.78 -19.10
CA TYR A 91 6.62 -18.73 -18.07
C TYR A 91 7.00 -18.29 -16.65
N ARG A 92 8.17 -17.67 -16.48
CA ARG A 92 8.54 -17.09 -15.17
C ARG A 92 7.72 -15.85 -14.86
N LEU A 93 7.48 -14.98 -15.84
CA LEU A 93 6.62 -13.82 -15.66
C LEU A 93 5.21 -14.24 -15.17
N VAL A 94 4.59 -15.21 -15.83
CA VAL A 94 3.29 -15.78 -15.44
C VAL A 94 3.37 -16.46 -14.06
N HIS A 95 4.45 -17.18 -13.77
CA HIS A 95 4.65 -17.81 -12.45
C HIS A 95 4.67 -16.76 -11.34
N GLU A 96 5.47 -15.70 -11.47
CA GLU A 96 5.57 -14.65 -10.44
C GLU A 96 4.26 -13.86 -10.32
N ALA A 97 3.53 -13.61 -11.41
CA ALA A 97 2.18 -13.02 -11.36
C ALA A 97 1.20 -13.91 -10.57
N GLY A 98 1.29 -15.23 -10.73
CA GLY A 98 0.53 -16.21 -9.94
C GLY A 98 0.91 -16.20 -8.46
N GLN A 99 2.17 -15.93 -8.13
CA GLN A 99 2.62 -15.77 -6.74
C GLN A 99 2.06 -14.50 -6.12
N VAL A 100 2.06 -13.37 -6.84
CA VAL A 100 1.37 -12.13 -6.43
C VAL A 100 -0.11 -12.42 -6.15
N ALA A 101 -0.80 -13.08 -7.09
CA ALA A 101 -2.21 -13.44 -6.95
C ALA A 101 -2.47 -14.30 -5.70
N ARG A 102 -1.60 -15.27 -5.43
CA ARG A 102 -1.71 -16.16 -4.27
C ARG A 102 -1.62 -15.39 -2.96
N VAL A 103 -0.64 -14.51 -2.82
CA VAL A 103 -0.44 -13.74 -1.58
C VAL A 103 -1.58 -12.73 -1.40
N MET A 104 -1.91 -11.96 -2.44
CA MET A 104 -3.02 -11.00 -2.39
C MET A 104 -4.37 -11.65 -2.09
N ASN A 105 -4.66 -12.83 -2.66
CA ASN A 105 -5.89 -13.55 -2.34
C ASN A 105 -5.95 -13.99 -0.86
N GLY A 106 -4.81 -14.18 -0.20
CA GLY A 106 -4.76 -14.40 1.25
C GLY A 106 -5.13 -13.16 2.06
N TYR A 107 -4.76 -11.97 1.59
CA TYR A 107 -5.07 -10.70 2.27
C TYR A 107 -6.48 -10.20 1.96
N GLU A 108 -6.83 -10.16 0.69
CA GLU A 108 -8.07 -9.55 0.20
C GLU A 108 -9.23 -10.54 0.07
N GLY A 109 -8.92 -11.82 -0.17
CA GLY A 109 -9.91 -12.82 -0.52
C GLY A 109 -10.62 -13.45 0.68
N ASP A 110 -11.55 -14.35 0.36
CA ASP A 110 -12.39 -15.04 1.37
C ASP A 110 -11.62 -16.10 2.16
N LYS A 111 -10.46 -16.53 1.66
CA LYS A 111 -9.67 -17.62 2.24
C LYS A 111 -8.38 -17.07 2.87
N PRO A 112 -8.33 -16.90 4.20
CA PRO A 112 -7.13 -16.42 4.86
C PRO A 112 -5.96 -17.43 4.71
N PRO A 113 -4.70 -16.95 4.75
CA PRO A 113 -3.52 -17.80 4.67
C PRO A 113 -3.42 -18.76 5.86
N LYS A 114 -2.80 -19.93 5.67
CA LYS A 114 -2.57 -20.87 6.77
C LYS A 114 -1.43 -20.36 7.65
N LYS A 115 -1.52 -20.59 8.97
CA LYS A 115 -0.47 -20.25 9.94
C LYS A 115 0.91 -20.89 9.66
N THR A 116 0.95 -21.93 8.82
CA THR A 116 2.16 -22.71 8.49
C THR A 116 2.73 -22.42 7.10
N ASP A 117 2.10 -21.53 6.31
CA ASP A 117 2.62 -21.19 4.98
C ASP A 117 3.90 -20.35 5.14
N ALA A 118 4.91 -20.62 4.31
CA ALA A 118 6.12 -19.80 4.26
C ALA A 118 5.75 -18.33 3.95
N THR A 119 6.40 -17.39 4.64
CA THR A 119 6.16 -15.95 4.59
C THR A 119 6.68 -15.35 3.28
N LEU A 120 5.98 -15.61 2.17
CA LEU A 120 6.19 -14.86 0.93
C LEU A 120 5.35 -13.58 1.02
N THR A 121 5.98 -12.43 0.80
CA THR A 121 5.31 -11.13 0.77
C THR A 121 4.84 -10.80 -0.63
N VAL A 122 3.87 -9.89 -0.73
CA VAL A 122 3.50 -9.25 -1.99
C VAL A 122 4.71 -8.52 -2.56
N GLY A 123 5.47 -7.82 -1.71
CA GLY A 123 6.69 -7.11 -2.10
C GLY A 123 7.73 -7.99 -2.81
N THR A 124 8.11 -9.13 -2.22
CA THR A 124 9.06 -10.06 -2.83
C THR A 124 8.53 -10.64 -4.14
N SER A 125 7.24 -10.95 -4.21
CA SER A 125 6.63 -11.52 -5.42
C SER A 125 6.62 -10.50 -6.56
N LEU A 126 6.29 -9.23 -6.27
CA LEU A 126 6.32 -8.13 -7.22
C LEU A 126 7.74 -7.81 -7.69
N ALA A 127 8.72 -7.79 -6.79
CA ALA A 127 10.13 -7.56 -7.17
C ALA A 127 10.69 -8.68 -8.06
N ARG A 128 10.29 -9.94 -7.84
CA ARG A 128 10.64 -11.05 -8.74
C ARG A 128 10.00 -10.92 -10.11
N LEU A 129 8.73 -10.51 -10.16
CA LEU A 129 8.03 -10.20 -11.40
C LEU A 129 8.73 -9.07 -12.16
N GLN A 130 9.05 -7.96 -11.48
CA GLN A 130 9.78 -6.81 -12.07
C GLN A 130 11.17 -7.20 -12.57
N ARG A 131 11.86 -8.12 -11.88
CA ARG A 131 13.12 -8.68 -12.38
C ARG A 131 12.96 -9.39 -13.72
N GLU A 132 11.88 -10.15 -13.94
CA GLU A 132 11.62 -10.72 -15.27
C GLU A 132 11.38 -9.64 -16.33
N LEU A 133 10.73 -8.51 -15.98
CA LEU A 133 10.58 -7.37 -16.91
C LEU A 133 11.94 -6.79 -17.31
N PHE A 134 12.86 -6.60 -16.35
CA PHE A 134 14.22 -6.14 -16.65
C PHE A 134 14.98 -7.11 -17.56
N ARG A 135 14.75 -8.42 -17.42
CA ARG A 135 15.34 -9.42 -18.33
C ARG A 135 14.77 -9.32 -19.74
N PHE A 136 13.46 -9.06 -19.89
CA PHE A 136 12.86 -8.80 -21.21
C PHE A 136 13.38 -7.51 -21.83
N ALA A 137 13.52 -6.46 -21.04
CA ALA A 137 13.94 -5.13 -21.50
C ALA A 137 15.39 -5.09 -22.01
N ARG A 138 16.29 -5.87 -21.40
CA ARG A 138 17.73 -5.89 -21.72
C ARG A 138 18.04 -6.16 -23.22
N PRO A 139 17.60 -7.27 -23.84
CA PRO A 139 17.85 -7.52 -25.26
C PRO A 139 17.14 -6.52 -26.19
N LEU A 140 16.08 -5.85 -25.72
CA LEU A 140 15.36 -4.83 -26.47
C LEU A 140 16.05 -3.45 -26.43
N GLY A 141 17.07 -3.28 -25.58
CA GLY A 141 17.67 -1.97 -25.32
C GLY A 141 16.70 -0.98 -24.66
N LEU A 142 15.67 -1.50 -23.98
CA LEU A 142 14.61 -0.72 -23.35
C LEU A 142 15.01 -0.35 -21.92
N ASP A 143 14.95 0.95 -21.60
CA ASP A 143 15.13 1.44 -20.24
C ASP A 143 13.75 1.67 -19.60
N LEU A 144 13.24 0.63 -18.92
CA LEU A 144 11.90 0.66 -18.33
C LEU A 144 11.70 1.83 -17.35
N LEU A 145 12.74 2.17 -16.57
CA LEU A 145 12.66 3.22 -15.56
C LEU A 145 12.59 4.62 -16.17
N LYS A 146 13.08 4.80 -17.40
CA LYS A 146 12.91 6.05 -18.16
C LYS A 146 11.60 6.09 -18.95
N GLU A 147 11.17 4.96 -19.51
CA GLU A 147 9.93 4.94 -20.31
C GLU A 147 8.68 5.16 -19.46
N ILE A 148 8.71 4.79 -18.16
CA ILE A 148 7.58 5.03 -17.27
C ILE A 148 7.25 6.53 -17.13
N ASP A 149 8.23 7.42 -17.23
CA ASP A 149 7.99 8.87 -17.19
C ASP A 149 7.07 9.31 -18.33
N ARG A 150 7.31 8.78 -19.54
CA ARG A 150 6.48 9.07 -20.72
C ARG A 150 5.08 8.47 -20.60
N THR A 151 4.97 7.28 -20.03
CA THR A 151 3.68 6.62 -19.80
C THR A 151 2.86 7.37 -18.75
N ASN A 152 3.48 7.83 -17.67
CA ASN A 152 2.81 8.63 -16.63
C ASN A 152 2.24 9.94 -17.20
N GLU A 153 3.01 10.68 -18.00
CA GLU A 153 2.53 11.89 -18.67
C GLU A 153 1.31 11.62 -19.57
N LYS A 154 1.34 10.53 -20.35
CA LYS A 154 0.21 10.12 -21.21
C LYS A 154 -1.01 9.72 -20.39
N ASN A 155 -0.83 8.94 -19.33
CA ASN A 155 -1.91 8.46 -18.47
C ASN A 155 -2.61 9.61 -17.74
N LEU A 156 -1.85 10.60 -17.24
CA LEU A 156 -2.41 11.82 -16.63
C LEU A 156 -3.35 12.55 -17.58
N VAL A 157 -2.96 12.70 -18.85
CA VAL A 157 -3.80 13.38 -19.85
C VAL A 157 -5.02 12.52 -20.22
N ARG A 158 -4.81 11.23 -20.50
CA ARG A 158 -5.84 10.31 -21.00
C ARG A 158 -6.92 10.01 -19.96
N ASP A 159 -6.52 9.79 -18.71
CA ASP A 159 -7.37 9.16 -17.71
C ASP A 159 -7.82 10.09 -16.57
N SER A 160 -7.49 11.39 -16.65
CA SER A 160 -7.86 12.43 -15.67
C SER A 160 -9.34 12.48 -15.24
N LYS A 161 -10.25 11.87 -16.00
CA LYS A 161 -11.70 11.82 -15.71
C LYS A 161 -12.27 10.40 -15.64
N ARG A 162 -11.45 9.36 -15.73
CA ARG A 162 -11.90 7.97 -15.83
C ARG A 162 -11.97 7.25 -14.48
N PHE A 163 -11.32 7.80 -13.45
CA PHE A 163 -11.29 7.19 -12.13
C PHE A 163 -12.24 7.91 -11.18
N ALA A 164 -13.06 7.12 -10.49
CA ALA A 164 -13.73 7.58 -9.27
C ALA A 164 -12.69 7.60 -8.15
N LEU A 165 -12.75 8.60 -7.27
CA LEU A 165 -11.89 8.67 -6.08
C LEU A 165 -11.99 7.35 -5.30
N THR A 166 -10.91 6.60 -5.25
CA THR A 166 -10.81 5.36 -4.49
C THR A 166 -9.96 5.62 -3.27
N ARG A 167 -10.58 5.48 -2.08
CA ARG A 167 -9.86 5.55 -0.82
C ARG A 167 -8.92 4.34 -0.71
N ASP A 168 -7.66 4.62 -0.42
CA ASP A 168 -6.67 3.61 -0.05
C ASP A 168 -5.93 4.07 1.22
N PRO A 169 -5.72 3.18 2.21
CA PRO A 169 -5.08 3.53 3.48
C PRO A 169 -3.70 4.17 3.35
N ILE A 170 -2.93 3.98 2.25
CA ILE A 170 -1.64 4.66 2.08
C ILE A 170 -1.78 6.11 1.58
N THR A 171 -2.98 6.51 1.17
CA THR A 171 -3.30 7.86 0.66
C THR A 171 -4.17 8.67 1.61
N GLU A 172 -4.62 8.09 2.73
CA GLU A 172 -5.43 8.80 3.71
C GLU A 172 -4.61 9.90 4.39
N ALA A 173 -5.16 11.12 4.43
CA ALA A 173 -4.51 12.29 5.02
C ALA A 173 -4.19 12.12 6.52
N THR A 174 -4.84 11.19 7.22
CA THR A 174 -4.50 10.75 8.58
C THR A 174 -3.02 10.38 8.72
N ILE A 175 -2.40 9.77 7.70
CA ILE A 175 -0.96 9.46 7.73
C ILE A 175 -0.15 10.75 7.71
N ASP A 176 -0.49 11.68 6.82
CA ASP A 176 0.24 12.94 6.67
C ASP A 176 0.12 13.79 7.93
N HIS A 177 -1.07 13.82 8.55
CA HIS A 177 -1.29 14.43 9.86
C HIS A 177 -0.43 13.78 10.94
N TYR A 178 -0.38 12.45 11.01
CA TYR A 178 0.42 11.76 12.02
C TYR A 178 1.93 11.98 11.84
N ARG A 179 2.41 11.93 10.59
CA ARG A 179 3.81 12.22 10.25
C ARG A 179 4.16 13.66 10.55
N SER A 180 3.27 14.59 10.21
CA SER A 180 3.40 15.99 10.62
C SER A 180 3.50 16.07 12.13
N ALA A 181 2.63 15.44 12.90
CA ALA A 181 2.64 15.57 14.35
C ALA A 181 3.86 14.94 15.05
N THR A 182 4.44 13.87 14.48
CA THR A 182 5.43 13.02 15.19
C THR A 182 6.82 12.99 14.56
N GLY A 183 6.95 13.35 13.29
CA GLY A 183 8.15 13.10 12.50
C GLY A 183 8.38 11.62 12.16
N SER A 184 7.36 10.76 12.29
CA SER A 184 7.49 9.33 11.99
C SER A 184 7.82 9.07 10.52
N GLU A 185 8.80 8.21 10.28
CA GLU A 185 9.17 7.68 8.95
C GLU A 185 8.71 6.21 8.79
N GLU A 186 7.89 5.71 9.71
CA GLU A 186 7.42 4.32 9.70
C GLU A 186 6.53 4.01 8.48
N ARG A 187 6.44 2.71 8.17
CA ARG A 187 5.54 2.17 7.15
C ARG A 187 4.14 2.06 7.74
N LEU A 188 3.28 3.00 7.40
CA LEU A 188 1.98 3.19 8.04
C LEU A 188 0.83 3.04 7.05
N TRP A 189 -0.30 2.56 7.56
CA TRP A 189 -1.61 2.66 6.92
C TRP A 189 -2.50 3.60 7.73
N GLY A 190 -3.35 4.37 7.08
CA GLY A 190 -4.27 5.33 7.70
C GLY A 190 -5.73 4.92 7.57
N ALA A 191 -6.52 5.29 8.56
CA ALA A 191 -7.97 5.35 8.46
C ALA A 191 -8.42 6.59 7.67
N PRO A 192 -9.64 6.54 7.08
CA PRO A 192 -10.40 7.73 6.73
C PRO A 192 -10.32 8.84 7.76
N LEU A 193 -10.24 10.10 7.30
CA LEU A 193 -10.37 11.27 8.16
C LEU A 193 -11.64 11.21 9.00
N TYR A 194 -11.55 11.74 10.22
CA TYR A 194 -12.70 11.86 11.10
C TYR A 194 -13.68 12.91 10.56
N GLU A 195 -14.95 12.54 10.41
CA GLU A 195 -16.03 13.41 9.95
C GLU A 195 -16.91 13.81 11.15
N ALA A 196 -16.95 15.11 11.49
CA ALA A 196 -17.61 15.64 12.68
C ALA A 196 -19.13 15.48 12.67
N GLU A 197 -19.73 15.37 11.48
CA GLU A 197 -21.17 15.15 11.29
C GLU A 197 -21.59 13.71 11.57
N ARG A 198 -20.62 12.79 11.71
CA ARG A 198 -20.87 11.37 11.99
C ARG A 198 -20.59 11.05 13.45
N SER A 199 -21.29 10.05 13.95
CA SER A 199 -20.98 9.47 15.26
C SER A 199 -19.57 8.86 15.29
N LEU A 200 -19.02 8.68 16.50
CA LEU A 200 -17.75 7.99 16.70
C LEU A 200 -17.77 6.58 16.09
N GLU A 201 -18.90 5.87 16.26
CA GLU A 201 -19.09 4.52 15.73
C GLU A 201 -19.06 4.50 14.20
N GLU A 202 -19.78 5.42 13.55
CA GLU A 202 -19.80 5.53 12.08
C GLU A 202 -18.41 5.86 11.52
N ASN A 203 -17.65 6.73 12.19
CA ASN A 203 -16.27 7.04 11.81
C ASN A 203 -15.38 5.78 11.87
N ILE A 204 -15.49 4.99 12.94
CA ILE A 204 -14.73 3.74 13.07
C ILE A 204 -15.16 2.72 12.00
N GLN A 205 -16.47 2.63 11.71
CA GLN A 205 -17.00 1.76 10.64
C GLN A 205 -16.38 2.04 9.27
N GLN A 206 -16.07 3.31 8.96
CA GLN A 206 -15.38 3.67 7.72
C GLN A 206 -13.96 3.09 7.65
N ALA A 207 -13.28 2.96 8.79
CA ALA A 207 -11.93 2.40 8.86
C ALA A 207 -11.89 0.86 8.81
N LEU A 208 -12.99 0.19 9.18
CA LEU A 208 -13.02 -1.27 9.32
C LEU A 208 -12.58 -2.06 8.08
N PRO A 209 -12.92 -1.69 6.83
CA PRO A 209 -12.43 -2.41 5.65
C PRO A 209 -10.90 -2.43 5.56
N SER A 210 -10.25 -1.27 5.69
CA SER A 210 -8.78 -1.14 5.65
C SER A 210 -8.13 -1.80 6.86
N LEU A 211 -8.74 -1.67 8.05
CA LEU A 211 -8.24 -2.31 9.27
C LEU A 211 -8.31 -3.84 9.19
N ARG A 212 -9.39 -4.41 8.66
CA ARG A 212 -9.51 -5.87 8.45
C ARG A 212 -8.44 -6.40 7.51
N ARG A 213 -8.09 -5.63 6.49
CA ARG A 213 -6.99 -5.95 5.57
C ARG A 213 -5.63 -5.85 6.29
N PHE A 214 -5.39 -4.75 7.02
CA PHE A 214 -4.17 -4.54 7.81
C PHE A 214 -3.89 -5.75 8.71
N LEU A 215 -4.91 -6.25 9.41
CA LEU A 215 -4.80 -7.40 10.30
C LEU A 215 -4.34 -8.71 9.63
N ARG A 216 -4.52 -8.82 8.31
CA ARG A 216 -4.12 -10.00 7.55
C ARG A 216 -2.72 -9.86 6.95
N CYS A 217 -2.30 -8.64 6.61
CA CYS A 217 -1.06 -8.41 5.86
C CYS A 217 0.07 -7.76 6.67
N ALA A 218 -0.24 -6.93 7.67
CA ALA A 218 0.75 -6.04 8.30
C ALA A 218 1.97 -6.77 8.84
N ARG A 219 1.78 -7.87 9.57
CA ARG A 219 2.88 -8.70 10.08
C ARG A 219 3.77 -9.25 8.96
N ASN A 220 3.17 -9.70 7.86
CA ASN A 220 3.93 -10.33 6.78
C ASN A 220 4.62 -9.29 5.90
N GLU A 221 3.96 -8.17 5.63
CA GLU A 221 4.48 -7.08 4.78
C GLU A 221 5.37 -6.08 5.55
N GLY A 222 5.41 -6.15 6.88
CA GLY A 222 6.16 -5.21 7.71
C GLY A 222 5.53 -3.81 7.73
N ILE A 223 4.20 -3.74 7.81
CA ILE A 223 3.47 -2.49 8.05
C ILE A 223 3.39 -2.31 9.57
N GLU A 224 3.96 -1.23 10.08
CA GLU A 224 4.22 -1.04 11.51
C GLU A 224 2.95 -0.77 12.30
N ALA A 225 2.10 0.14 11.81
CA ALA A 225 0.86 0.49 12.48
C ALA A 225 -0.24 0.93 11.53
N PHE A 226 -1.48 0.76 12.01
CA PHE A 226 -2.68 1.37 11.44
C PHE A 226 -3.07 2.58 12.29
N VAL A 227 -3.11 3.76 11.67
CA VAL A 227 -3.34 5.03 12.34
C VAL A 227 -4.79 5.46 12.19
N LEU A 228 -5.47 5.69 13.31
CA LEU A 228 -6.76 6.38 13.35
C LEU A 228 -6.56 7.76 13.98
N GLU A 229 -7.36 8.74 13.55
CA GLU A 229 -7.46 10.03 14.23
C GLU A 229 -8.84 10.21 14.85
N ALA A 230 -8.89 10.96 15.94
CA ALA A 230 -10.11 11.35 16.61
C ALA A 230 -9.95 12.78 17.17
N PRO A 231 -11.04 13.58 17.20
CA PRO A 231 -10.96 14.95 17.68
C PRO A 231 -10.74 14.96 19.19
N ILE A 232 -9.95 15.94 19.64
CA ILE A 232 -9.78 16.30 21.05
C ILE A 232 -9.73 17.84 21.14
N GLU A 233 -10.12 18.40 22.27
CA GLU A 233 -9.97 19.82 22.54
C GLU A 233 -8.82 20.08 23.51
N ARG A 234 -8.16 21.24 23.37
CA ARG A 234 -7.08 21.66 24.30
C ARG A 234 -7.53 21.72 25.76
N SER A 235 -8.83 21.93 26.00
CA SER A 235 -9.42 21.94 27.35
C SER A 235 -9.72 20.54 27.90
N ASP A 236 -9.59 19.49 27.10
CA ASP A 236 -9.93 18.14 27.53
C ASP A 236 -8.99 17.65 28.61
N GLN A 237 -9.58 17.05 29.64
CA GLN A 237 -8.82 16.40 30.68
C GLN A 237 -8.25 15.07 30.17
N LEU A 238 -7.08 14.68 30.67
CA LEU A 238 -6.44 13.39 30.36
C LEU A 238 -7.41 12.20 30.54
N VAL A 239 -8.31 12.27 31.51
CA VAL A 239 -9.32 11.22 31.75
C VAL A 239 -10.29 11.10 30.57
N ALA A 240 -10.80 12.22 30.04
CA ALA A 240 -11.72 12.22 28.90
C ALA A 240 -11.06 11.68 27.63
N VAL A 241 -9.82 12.08 27.35
CA VAL A 241 -9.04 11.56 26.20
C VAL A 241 -8.85 10.04 26.32
N LYS A 242 -8.56 9.54 27.54
CA LYS A 242 -8.44 8.09 27.80
C LYS A 242 -9.76 7.36 27.61
N GLU A 243 -10.86 7.89 28.14
CA GLU A 243 -12.20 7.30 28.00
C GLU A 243 -12.60 7.19 26.53
N GLN A 244 -12.36 8.24 25.73
CA GLN A 244 -12.62 8.23 24.29
C GLN A 244 -11.74 7.21 23.57
N ALA A 245 -10.45 7.11 23.91
CA ALA A 245 -9.56 6.10 23.32
C ALA A 245 -9.97 4.66 23.67
N GLU A 246 -10.40 4.42 24.92
CA GLU A 246 -10.95 3.13 25.37
C GLU A 246 -12.24 2.79 24.63
N GLU A 247 -13.11 3.78 24.41
CA GLU A 247 -14.34 3.60 23.63
C GLU A 247 -14.03 3.22 22.17
N ILE A 248 -13.10 3.90 21.52
CA ILE A 248 -12.65 3.55 20.16
C ILE A 248 -12.12 2.12 20.14
N GLY A 249 -11.23 1.76 21.07
CA GLY A 249 -10.68 0.42 21.19
C GLY A 249 -11.75 -0.66 21.39
N ARG A 250 -12.78 -0.36 22.19
CA ARG A 250 -13.95 -1.24 22.39
C ARG A 250 -14.75 -1.42 21.10
N ILE A 251 -15.08 -0.33 20.39
CA ILE A 251 -15.84 -0.38 19.14
C ILE A 251 -15.08 -1.21 18.10
N ILE A 252 -13.77 -0.96 17.93
CA ILE A 252 -12.93 -1.76 17.04
C ILE A 252 -13.01 -3.25 17.42
N LYS A 253 -12.89 -3.57 18.71
CA LYS A 253 -12.95 -4.97 19.19
C LYS A 253 -14.29 -5.64 18.96
N GLU A 254 -15.39 -4.90 19.06
CA GLU A 254 -16.74 -5.41 18.87
C GLU A 254 -17.09 -5.60 17.37
N GLN A 255 -16.58 -4.73 16.50
CA GLN A 255 -16.96 -4.68 15.08
C GLN A 255 -15.97 -5.31 14.11
N THR A 256 -14.85 -5.80 14.62
CA THR A 256 -13.84 -6.53 13.84
C THR A 256 -14.06 -8.05 13.99
N PRO A 257 -13.83 -8.88 12.95
CA PRO A 257 -14.12 -10.32 12.99
C PRO A 257 -13.43 -11.07 14.14
N LEU A 258 -13.88 -12.29 14.46
CA LEU A 258 -13.32 -13.13 15.54
C LEU A 258 -11.79 -13.32 15.47
N SER A 259 -11.18 -13.28 14.27
CA SER A 259 -9.72 -13.30 14.10
C SER A 259 -9.00 -12.14 14.79
N PHE A 260 -9.68 -11.01 15.03
CA PHE A 260 -9.20 -9.87 15.80
C PHE A 260 -9.12 -10.15 17.30
N LYS A 261 -10.01 -11.00 17.84
CA LYS A 261 -9.93 -11.42 19.25
C LYS A 261 -8.73 -12.32 19.53
N GLU A 262 -8.21 -12.99 18.50
CA GLU A 262 -7.09 -13.93 18.60
C GLU A 262 -5.75 -13.32 18.17
N ALA A 263 -5.74 -12.16 17.51
CA ALA A 263 -4.51 -11.44 17.16
C ALA A 263 -4.08 -10.58 18.35
N PRO A 264 -2.86 -10.75 18.89
CA PRO A 264 -2.36 -9.81 19.88
C PRO A 264 -2.12 -8.47 19.17
N TYR A 265 -2.83 -7.44 19.63
CA TYR A 265 -2.67 -6.07 19.14
C TYR A 265 -2.54 -5.12 20.32
N ARG A 266 -1.78 -4.06 20.11
CA ARG A 266 -1.60 -2.97 21.06
C ARG A 266 -2.13 -1.69 20.45
N ILE A 267 -2.82 -0.90 21.27
CA ILE A 267 -3.25 0.45 20.88
C ILE A 267 -2.45 1.45 21.71
N ASP A 268 -1.64 2.26 21.04
CA ASP A 268 -1.04 3.43 21.66
C ASP A 268 -1.84 4.67 21.31
N VAL A 269 -1.87 5.64 22.22
CA VAL A 269 -2.53 6.92 22.02
C VAL A 269 -1.47 8.01 22.01
N TYR A 270 -1.41 8.76 20.92
CA TYR A 270 -0.60 9.96 20.81
C TYR A 270 -1.52 11.18 20.80
N ALA A 271 -1.35 12.06 21.79
CA ALA A 271 -2.09 13.31 21.91
C ALA A 271 -1.12 14.44 22.24
N SER A 272 -0.86 15.29 21.25
CA SER A 272 0.13 16.39 21.31
C SER A 272 -0.10 17.31 22.52
N GLN A 273 -1.36 17.57 22.86
CA GLN A 273 -1.76 18.44 23.98
C GLN A 273 -1.48 17.88 25.39
N LEU A 274 -1.23 16.57 25.52
CA LEU A 274 -0.95 15.93 26.81
C LEU A 274 0.56 15.82 27.10
N GLY A 275 1.42 16.30 26.20
CA GLY A 275 2.88 16.32 26.31
C GLY A 275 3.49 17.67 25.92
N PRO A 276 4.83 17.80 25.89
CA PRO A 276 5.46 18.99 25.32
C PRO A 276 5.01 19.16 23.86
N VAL A 277 4.65 20.40 23.49
CA VAL A 277 4.21 20.75 22.13
C VAL A 277 5.23 20.20 21.13
N SER A 278 4.75 19.38 20.19
CA SER A 278 5.59 18.85 19.12
C SER A 278 6.26 20.02 18.39
N PRO A 279 7.55 19.94 18.02
CA PRO A 279 8.19 20.96 17.20
C PRO A 279 7.58 21.03 15.79
N PHE A 280 6.72 20.06 15.45
CA PHE A 280 6.02 19.95 14.19
C PHE A 280 4.57 20.47 14.33
N HIS A 281 4.08 21.19 13.30
CA HIS A 281 2.84 22.00 13.16
C HIS A 281 1.81 22.12 14.31
N SER A 282 1.29 23.34 14.53
CA SER A 282 0.23 23.65 15.51
C SER A 282 -1.17 23.15 15.15
N GLU A 283 -1.44 22.72 13.90
CA GLU A 283 -2.78 22.27 13.49
C GLU A 283 -3.18 20.89 14.07
N ASP A 284 -2.21 20.15 14.61
CA ASP A 284 -2.39 18.83 15.22
C ASP A 284 -2.75 18.90 16.73
N GLU A 285 -2.99 20.11 17.26
CA GLU A 285 -3.33 20.33 18.68
C GLU A 285 -4.78 19.98 19.03
N HIS A 286 -5.62 19.71 18.02
CA HIS A 286 -7.05 19.39 18.19
C HIS A 286 -7.40 17.94 17.80
N ARG A 287 -6.39 17.06 17.74
CA ARG A 287 -6.60 15.65 17.41
C ARG A 287 -5.68 14.74 18.22
N MET A 288 -6.20 13.57 18.57
CA MET A 288 -5.39 12.44 19.01
C MET A 288 -5.27 11.42 17.90
N PHE A 289 -4.20 10.65 17.94
CA PHE A 289 -3.96 9.53 17.06
C PHE A 289 -3.96 8.24 17.87
N LEU A 290 -4.64 7.23 17.37
CA LEU A 290 -4.60 5.88 17.89
C LEU A 290 -3.81 5.02 16.92
N LEU A 291 -2.77 4.37 17.42
CA LEU A 291 -1.91 3.50 16.64
C LEU A 291 -2.18 2.07 17.02
N LEU A 292 -2.68 1.30 16.06
CA LEU A 292 -2.90 -0.13 16.22
C LEU A 292 -1.72 -0.90 15.64
N TYR A 293 -1.01 -1.61 16.51
CA TYR A 293 0.11 -2.50 16.19
C TYR A 293 -0.35 -3.95 16.19
N ILE A 294 0.30 -4.82 15.41
CA ILE A 294 0.16 -6.28 15.54
C ILE A 294 1.40 -6.82 16.23
N ASP A 295 1.23 -7.40 17.42
CA ASP A 295 2.35 -7.97 18.17
C ASP A 295 2.86 -9.26 17.51
N ALA A 296 4.15 -9.55 17.71
CA ALA A 296 4.87 -10.69 17.12
C ALA A 296 4.50 -12.05 17.73
#